data_AF-A0A7R9Q442-F1
#
_entry.id   AF-A0A7R9Q442-F1
#
_cell.length_a   1.000
_cell.length_b   1.000
_cell.length_c   1.000
_cell.angle_alpha   90.00
_cell.angle_beta   90.00
_cell.angle_gamma   90.00
#
_symmetry.space_group_name_H-M   'P 1'
#
loop_
_entity.id
_entity.type
_entity.pdbx_description
1 polymer ?
#
loop_
_entity_poly.entity_id
_entity_poly.type
_entity_poly.pdbx_seq_one_letter_code
_entity_poly.pdbx_strand_id
1 'polypeptide(L)'
;MILHIVHTLDQPLKAHRLLSSSDTTLQLIFFDGEEAFVNWSEEDSLYGSRHLAHTWNRKKFLTTDEEISQCGHMSDMTSEIDRMEAMILLDLLGTKNPNFYSHFSDTHSLYSRIVRIEQKLNKLNLMESKTQYFHNTKSWFGGIEDDHIPFLNKGVPILHVIPTPFPDVWHKDTDNRQSLHHPTIHNLLKIFKLFVVQYLHLNVI
;
A
#
# COMPACT_ATOMS: atom_id res chain seq x y z
N MET A 1 -2.96 3.94 -10.84
CA MET A 1 -3.70 4.66 -9.77
C MET A 1 -2.81 5.59 -8.95
N ILE A 2 -1.66 5.11 -8.45
CA ILE A 2 -0.70 5.88 -7.63
C ILE A 2 -0.39 7.27 -8.22
N LEU A 3 0.03 7.32 -9.50
CA LEU A 3 0.37 8.58 -10.17
C LEU A 3 -0.79 9.59 -10.21
N HIS A 4 -2.03 9.11 -10.38
CA HIS A 4 -3.22 9.98 -10.38
C HIS A 4 -3.49 10.56 -8.98
N ILE A 5 -3.30 9.76 -7.92
CA ILE A 5 -3.48 10.20 -6.53
C ILE A 5 -2.50 11.32 -6.21
N VAL A 6 -1.21 11.12 -6.48
CA VAL A 6 -0.19 12.15 -6.18
C VAL A 6 -0.32 13.38 -7.06
N HIS A 7 -0.73 13.22 -8.32
CA HIS A 7 -1.04 14.37 -9.18
C HIS A 7 -2.22 15.20 -8.63
N THR A 8 -3.28 14.54 -8.17
CA THR A 8 -4.48 15.22 -7.62
C THR A 8 -4.19 15.88 -6.28
N LEU A 9 -3.27 15.30 -5.49
CA LEU A 9 -2.89 15.79 -4.16
C LEU A 9 -1.58 16.59 -4.18
N ASP A 10 -1.12 17.06 -5.34
CA ASP A 10 0.21 17.69 -5.49
C ASP A 10 0.42 18.88 -4.55
N GLN A 11 -0.53 19.82 -4.52
CA GLN A 11 -0.46 21.01 -3.66
C GLN A 11 -0.44 20.67 -2.17
N PRO A 12 -1.40 19.90 -1.62
CA PRO A 12 -1.37 19.55 -0.20
C PRO A 12 -0.16 18.70 0.19
N LEU A 13 0.33 17.80 -0.69
CA LEU A 13 1.55 17.01 -0.43
C LEU A 13 2.81 17.90 -0.38
N LYS A 14 2.91 18.90 -1.26
CA LYS A 14 3.99 19.89 -1.22
C LYS A 14 3.94 20.73 0.06
N ALA A 15 2.75 21.19 0.44
CA ALA A 15 2.57 21.94 1.68
C ALA A 15 2.97 21.10 2.90
N HIS A 16 2.52 19.84 2.98
CA HIS A 16 2.88 18.90 4.04
C HIS A 16 4.40 18.72 4.19
N ARG A 17 5.11 18.54 3.06
CA ARG A 17 6.57 18.38 3.06
C ARG A 17 7.33 19.60 3.60
N LEU A 18 6.74 20.79 3.55
CA LEU A 18 7.36 22.02 4.06
C LEU A 18 7.11 22.24 5.56
N LEU A 19 6.24 21.45 6.19
CA LEU A 19 5.99 21.54 7.62
C LEU A 19 7.16 20.93 8.39
N SER A 20 7.90 21.76 9.13
CA SER A 20 9.03 21.32 9.96
C SER A 20 8.63 20.37 11.10
N SER A 21 7.34 20.27 11.42
CA SER A 21 6.81 19.40 12.46
C SER A 21 6.40 18.01 11.98
N SER A 22 6.49 17.71 10.68
CA SER A 22 6.09 16.40 10.17
C SER A 22 7.28 15.45 10.07
N ASP A 23 7.23 14.37 10.84
CA ASP A 23 8.17 13.24 10.80
C ASP A 23 7.83 12.20 9.73
N THR A 24 6.63 12.28 9.15
CA THR A 24 6.07 11.29 8.23
C THR A 24 5.91 11.85 6.82
N THR A 25 6.26 11.06 5.80
CA THR A 25 6.10 11.45 4.40
C THR A 25 5.52 10.32 3.55
N LEU A 26 5.18 10.63 2.29
CA LEU A 26 4.71 9.66 1.31
C LEU A 26 5.87 9.22 0.42
N GLN A 27 6.13 7.92 0.36
CA GLN A 27 7.05 7.31 -0.60
C GLN A 27 6.29 6.43 -1.58
N LEU A 28 6.70 6.45 -2.85
CA LEU A 28 6.14 5.60 -3.90
C LEU A 28 7.24 4.66 -4.38
N ILE A 29 6.92 3.37 -4.49
CA ILE A 29 7.81 2.34 -5.03
C ILE A 29 7.07 1.65 -6.16
N PHE A 30 7.74 1.52 -7.30
CA PHE A 30 7.27 0.75 -8.44
C PHE A 30 8.32 -0.35 -8.64
N PHE A 31 8.00 -1.55 -8.20
CA PHE A 31 8.89 -2.69 -8.35
C PHE A 31 8.96 -3.14 -9.81
N ASP A 32 10.07 -3.77 -10.15
CA ASP A 32 10.32 -4.40 -11.43
C ASP A 32 10.54 -5.90 -11.21
N GLY A 33 10.15 -6.72 -12.19
CA GLY A 33 10.26 -8.18 -12.12
C GLY A 33 9.57 -8.78 -10.90
N GLU A 34 8.30 -8.47 -10.67
CA GLU A 34 7.49 -9.16 -9.64
C GLU A 34 7.20 -10.61 -10.11
N GLU A 35 6.73 -10.75 -11.35
CA GLU A 35 6.37 -12.02 -11.97
C GLU A 35 7.54 -13.00 -12.15
N ALA A 36 7.19 -14.29 -12.12
CA ALA A 36 8.07 -15.37 -12.53
C ALA A 36 8.28 -15.40 -14.05
N PHE A 37 9.47 -15.79 -14.51
CA PHE A 37 9.73 -16.04 -15.93
C PHE A 37 9.21 -17.41 -16.37
N VAL A 38 9.29 -18.43 -15.51
CA VAL A 38 8.93 -19.81 -15.83
C VAL A 38 7.98 -20.38 -14.79
N ASN A 39 8.46 -20.58 -13.56
CA ASN A 39 7.68 -21.18 -12.49
C ASN A 39 7.92 -20.39 -11.22
N TRP A 40 6.83 -19.89 -10.64
CA TRP A 40 6.87 -19.17 -9.37
C TRP A 40 7.60 -19.99 -8.31
N SER A 41 8.71 -19.44 -7.82
CA SER A 41 9.59 -20.04 -6.80
C SER A 41 10.37 -18.94 -6.08
N GLU A 42 11.10 -19.29 -5.02
CA GLU A 42 11.92 -18.33 -4.26
C GLU A 42 12.98 -17.63 -5.13
N GLU A 43 13.52 -18.34 -6.13
CA GLU A 43 14.50 -17.80 -7.07
C GLU A 43 13.86 -17.09 -8.27
N ASP A 44 12.73 -17.59 -8.76
CA ASP A 44 12.01 -17.11 -9.95
C ASP A 44 10.70 -16.41 -9.59
N SER A 45 10.81 -15.31 -8.84
CA SER A 45 9.75 -14.35 -8.52
C SER A 45 10.35 -13.15 -7.78
N LEU A 46 9.59 -12.06 -7.61
CA LEU A 46 9.87 -10.98 -6.66
C LEU A 46 11.28 -10.38 -6.79
N TYR A 47 11.81 -10.29 -8.02
CA TYR A 47 13.20 -9.95 -8.29
C TYR A 47 13.56 -8.56 -7.73
N GLY A 48 12.78 -7.54 -8.09
CA GLY A 48 13.01 -6.17 -7.66
C GLY A 48 12.76 -5.95 -6.17
N SER A 49 11.69 -6.52 -5.62
CA SER A 49 11.36 -6.39 -4.20
C SER A 49 12.35 -7.12 -3.29
N ARG A 50 12.80 -8.34 -3.65
CA ARG A 50 13.89 -9.03 -2.94
C ARG A 50 15.16 -8.20 -2.93
N HIS A 51 15.54 -7.64 -4.08
CA HIS A 51 16.73 -6.79 -4.20
C HIS A 51 16.62 -5.53 -3.33
N LEU A 52 15.49 -4.81 -3.41
CA LEU A 52 15.31 -3.54 -2.70
C LEU A 52 15.24 -3.74 -1.18
N ALA A 53 14.46 -4.71 -0.70
CA ALA A 53 14.38 -5.04 0.72
C ALA A 53 15.75 -5.41 1.30
N HIS A 54 16.53 -6.23 0.59
CA HIS A 54 17.90 -6.57 0.99
C HIS A 54 18.79 -5.32 1.07
N THR A 55 18.70 -4.44 0.08
CA THR A 55 19.50 -3.22 0.00
C THR A 55 19.17 -2.25 1.12
N TRP A 56 17.89 -1.98 1.36
CA TRP A 56 17.44 -1.05 2.39
C TRP A 56 17.67 -1.56 3.81
N ASN A 57 17.59 -2.87 4.04
CA ASN A 57 17.93 -3.46 5.32
C ASN A 57 19.43 -3.35 5.65
N ARG A 58 20.30 -3.19 4.63
CA ARG A 58 21.75 -3.04 4.83
C ARG A 58 22.22 -1.59 4.81
N LYS A 59 21.51 -0.72 4.11
CA LYS A 59 21.85 0.70 4.00
C LYS A 59 21.51 1.40 5.32
N LYS A 60 22.52 1.86 6.04
CA LYS A 60 22.31 2.62 7.28
C LYS A 60 21.65 3.96 6.99
N PHE A 61 20.66 4.32 7.80
CA PHE A 61 20.09 5.66 7.85
C PHE A 61 20.90 6.48 8.85
N LEU A 62 21.50 7.56 8.38
CA LEU A 62 22.39 8.41 9.20
C LEU A 62 21.54 9.40 9.98
N THR A 63 21.43 9.16 11.28
CA THR A 63 21.02 10.15 12.29
C THR A 63 22.25 10.77 12.92
N THR A 64 22.20 12.04 13.29
CA THR A 64 23.27 12.69 14.08
C THR A 64 23.47 11.99 15.42
N ASP A 65 24.64 12.09 16.03
CA ASP A 65 24.91 11.48 17.35
C ASP A 65 23.90 11.95 18.43
N GLU A 66 23.36 13.16 18.28
CA GLU A 66 22.33 13.73 19.14
C GLU A 66 20.97 13.04 18.93
N GLU A 67 20.56 12.78 17.69
CA GLU A 67 19.34 12.03 17.36
C GLU A 67 19.45 10.55 17.78
N ILE A 68 20.63 9.94 17.64
CA ILE A 68 20.91 8.58 18.12
C ILE A 68 20.74 8.50 19.65
N SER A 69 21.21 9.51 20.38
CA SER A 69 21.13 9.55 21.85
C SER A 69 19.69 9.70 22.37
N GLN A 70 18.80 10.33 21.60
CA GLN A 70 17.39 10.50 21.95
C GLN A 70 16.56 9.22 21.72
N CYS A 71 17.02 8.30 20.87
CA CYS A 71 16.35 7.04 20.59
C CYS A 71 16.65 5.91 21.62
N GLY A 72 17.50 6.13 22.63
CA GLY A 72 17.78 5.15 23.69
C GLY A 72 18.41 3.83 23.19
N HIS A 73 18.16 2.71 23.87
CA HIS A 73 18.67 1.35 23.55
C HIS A 73 18.29 0.80 22.15
N MET A 74 17.74 1.63 21.25
CA MET A 74 17.38 1.29 19.86
C MET A 74 18.54 1.46 18.86
N SER A 75 19.80 1.42 19.30
CA SER A 75 20.99 1.56 18.43
C SER A 75 21.08 0.54 17.30
N ASP A 76 20.27 -0.53 17.34
CA ASP A 76 20.18 -1.55 16.28
C ASP A 76 19.14 -1.23 15.18
N MET A 77 18.21 -0.28 15.37
CA MET A 77 17.26 0.17 14.34
C MET A 77 17.79 1.40 13.61
N THR A 78 18.59 1.17 12.58
CA THR A 78 19.40 2.23 11.93
C THR A 78 19.54 2.02 10.43
N SER A 79 18.62 1.32 9.77
CA SER A 79 18.65 1.09 8.32
C SER A 79 17.48 1.74 7.59
N GLU A 80 17.61 1.92 6.27
CA GLU A 80 16.56 2.58 5.47
C GLU A 80 15.22 1.82 5.52
N ILE A 81 15.25 0.49 5.70
CA ILE A 81 14.02 -0.30 5.79
C ILE A 81 13.22 0.01 7.07
N ASP A 82 13.91 0.39 8.15
CA ASP A 82 13.29 0.70 9.45
C ASP A 82 12.45 2.00 9.39
N ARG A 83 12.65 2.80 8.35
CA ARG A 83 11.89 4.04 8.10
C ARG A 83 10.50 3.78 7.51
N MET A 84 10.23 2.55 7.08
CA MET A 84 8.95 2.18 6.49
C MET A 84 7.92 1.94 7.60
N GLU A 85 7.16 2.97 7.96
CA GLU A 85 6.10 2.88 8.97
C GLU A 85 5.03 1.83 8.59
N ALA A 86 4.64 1.79 7.32
CA ALA A 86 3.82 0.73 6.75
C ALA A 86 4.01 0.70 5.22
N MET A 87 3.95 -0.50 4.65
CA MET A 87 3.89 -0.69 3.20
C MET A 87 2.45 -1.01 2.79
N ILE A 88 1.85 -0.14 1.97
CA ILE A 88 0.55 -0.38 1.36
C ILE A 88 0.79 -0.86 -0.08
N LEU A 89 0.65 -2.16 -0.30
CA LEU A 89 0.84 -2.78 -1.61
C LEU A 89 -0.51 -2.88 -2.34
N LEU A 90 -0.56 -2.38 -3.58
CA LEU A 90 -1.75 -2.39 -4.43
C LEU A 90 -1.52 -3.38 -5.57
N ASP A 91 -2.32 -4.44 -5.65
CA ASP A 91 -2.16 -5.44 -6.70
C ASP A 91 -3.52 -5.97 -7.22
N LEU A 92 -3.54 -6.41 -8.49
CA LEU A 92 -4.68 -6.96 -9.23
C LEU A 92 -5.95 -6.09 -9.16
N LEU A 93 -5.78 -4.77 -9.21
CA LEU A 93 -6.88 -3.80 -9.17
C LEU A 93 -7.35 -3.43 -10.58
N GLY A 94 -8.66 -3.43 -10.79
CA GLY A 94 -9.24 -2.86 -12.01
C GLY A 94 -10.56 -3.47 -12.44
N THR A 95 -10.81 -4.72 -12.06
CA THR A 95 -12.05 -5.44 -12.39
C THR A 95 -13.21 -5.03 -11.49
N LYS A 96 -14.41 -5.49 -11.83
CA LYS A 96 -15.65 -5.13 -11.15
C LYS A 96 -15.78 -5.85 -9.81
N ASN A 97 -16.25 -5.11 -8.79
CA ASN A 97 -16.62 -5.64 -7.47
C ASN A 97 -15.54 -6.51 -6.77
N PRO A 98 -14.30 -6.01 -6.60
CA PRO A 98 -13.27 -6.72 -5.86
C PRO A 98 -13.67 -6.88 -4.38
N ASN A 99 -13.19 -7.95 -3.75
CA ASN A 99 -13.36 -8.20 -2.32
C ASN A 99 -12.00 -8.16 -1.64
N PHE A 100 -11.79 -7.21 -0.75
CA PHE A 100 -10.57 -7.07 0.05
C PHE A 100 -10.84 -7.48 1.49
N TYR A 101 -9.78 -7.96 2.15
CA TYR A 101 -9.81 -8.43 3.53
C TYR A 101 -8.59 -7.94 4.29
N SER A 102 -8.66 -7.95 5.62
CA SER A 102 -7.50 -7.63 6.46
C SER A 102 -6.60 -8.86 6.57
N HIS A 103 -5.47 -8.88 5.87
CA HIS A 103 -4.52 -10.01 5.87
C HIS A 103 -3.60 -10.03 7.10
N PHE A 104 -3.21 -8.86 7.60
CA PHE A 104 -2.28 -8.73 8.73
C PHE A 104 -2.96 -8.07 9.93
N SER A 105 -2.65 -8.56 11.14
CA SER A 105 -3.22 -7.98 12.36
C SER A 105 -2.60 -6.62 12.69
N ASP A 106 -1.30 -6.44 12.42
CA ASP A 106 -0.55 -5.24 12.77
C ASP A 106 -1.04 -3.99 12.02
N THR A 107 -1.50 -4.17 10.79
CA THR A 107 -2.07 -3.09 9.94
C THR A 107 -3.60 -3.10 9.91
N HIS A 108 -4.27 -3.89 10.76
CA HIS A 108 -5.73 -3.95 10.81
C HIS A 108 -6.38 -2.60 11.10
N SER A 109 -5.71 -1.76 11.90
CA SER A 109 -6.18 -0.40 12.20
C SER A 109 -6.20 0.48 10.95
N LEU A 110 -5.19 0.37 10.08
CA LEU A 110 -5.08 1.07 8.80
C LEU A 110 -6.13 0.55 7.81
N TYR A 111 -6.28 -0.76 7.71
CA TYR A 111 -7.32 -1.39 6.91
C TYR A 111 -8.72 -0.91 7.34
N SER A 112 -8.98 -0.86 8.65
CA SER A 112 -10.25 -0.36 9.19
C SER A 112 -10.52 1.11 8.85
N ARG A 113 -9.48 1.94 8.62
CA ARG A 113 -9.68 3.32 8.13
C ARG A 113 -10.21 3.30 6.69
N ILE A 114 -9.67 2.43 5.83
CA ILE A 114 -10.15 2.25 4.44
C ILE A 114 -11.61 1.81 4.42
N VAL A 115 -11.99 0.83 5.25
CA VAL A 115 -13.39 0.39 5.41
C VAL A 115 -14.32 1.56 5.79
N ARG A 116 -13.93 2.39 6.75
CA ARG A 116 -14.72 3.56 7.18
C ARG A 116 -14.84 4.62 6.08
N ILE A 117 -13.79 4.82 5.29
CA ILE A 117 -13.81 5.75 4.14
C ILE A 117 -14.83 5.26 3.11
N GLU A 118 -14.79 3.98 2.73
CA GLU A 118 -15.77 3.39 1.81
C GLU A 118 -17.20 3.57 2.34
N GLN A 119 -17.45 3.23 3.60
CA GLN A 119 -18.78 3.39 4.23
C GLN A 119 -19.25 4.85 4.21
N LYS A 120 -18.35 5.80 4.50
CA LYS A 120 -18.66 7.24 4.48
C LYS A 120 -19.01 7.72 3.06
N LEU A 121 -18.22 7.34 2.05
CA LEU A 121 -18.49 7.68 0.66
C LEU A 121 -19.83 7.11 0.18
N ASN A 122 -20.16 5.87 0.56
CA ASN A 122 -21.46 5.27 0.30
C ASN A 122 -22.61 6.03 0.97
N LYS A 123 -22.48 6.36 2.26
CA LYS A 123 -23.51 7.13 3.00
C LYS A 123 -23.78 8.50 2.38
N LEU A 124 -22.76 9.13 1.79
CA LEU A 124 -22.86 10.42 1.13
C LEU A 124 -23.25 10.32 -0.35
N ASN A 125 -23.52 9.12 -0.87
CA ASN A 125 -23.80 8.88 -2.29
C ASN A 125 -22.72 9.42 -3.24
N LEU A 126 -21.44 9.35 -2.82
CA LEU A 126 -20.30 9.82 -3.61
C LEU A 126 -19.63 8.70 -4.42
N MET A 127 -20.10 7.46 -4.29
CA MET A 127 -19.66 6.32 -5.09
C MET A 127 -20.48 6.25 -6.39
N GLU A 128 -19.89 5.74 -7.47
CA GLU A 128 -20.60 5.52 -8.75
C GLU A 128 -21.79 4.55 -8.61
N SER A 129 -21.74 3.67 -7.61
CA SER A 129 -22.82 2.78 -7.18
C SER A 129 -22.56 2.36 -5.74
N LYS A 130 -23.54 1.77 -5.04
CA LYS A 130 -23.33 1.26 -3.68
C LYS A 130 -22.29 0.14 -3.70
N THR A 131 -21.25 0.25 -2.88
CA THR A 131 -20.12 -0.69 -2.84
C THR A 131 -19.96 -1.35 -1.47
N GLN A 132 -19.29 -2.50 -1.48
CA GLN A 132 -18.75 -3.16 -0.30
C GLN A 132 -17.51 -3.95 -0.73
N TYR A 133 -16.46 -3.22 -1.10
CA TYR A 133 -15.20 -3.81 -1.53
C TYR A 133 -14.37 -4.26 -0.34
N PHE A 134 -14.27 -3.45 0.72
CA PHE A 134 -13.46 -3.74 1.90
C PHE A 134 -14.32 -4.36 3.00
N HIS A 135 -14.18 -5.67 3.22
CA HIS A 135 -14.93 -6.39 4.24
C HIS A 135 -14.32 -6.19 5.62
N ASN A 136 -15.14 -5.92 6.64
CA ASN A 136 -14.69 -5.72 8.02
C ASN A 136 -14.45 -7.07 8.73
N THR A 137 -13.67 -7.93 8.08
CA THR A 137 -13.35 -9.29 8.52
C THR A 137 -11.88 -9.57 8.22
N LYS A 138 -11.22 -10.31 9.10
CA LYS A 138 -9.87 -10.81 8.81
C LYS A 138 -9.94 -11.84 7.68
N SER A 139 -8.93 -11.85 6.82
CA SER A 139 -8.78 -12.93 5.84
C SER A 139 -8.53 -14.24 6.59
N TRP A 140 -9.24 -15.29 6.20
CA TRP A 140 -8.91 -16.67 6.58
C TRP A 140 -7.92 -17.30 5.60
N PHE A 141 -7.73 -16.66 4.44
CA PHE A 141 -6.73 -17.02 3.45
C PHE A 141 -5.43 -16.31 3.80
N GLY A 142 -4.50 -17.04 4.40
CA GLY A 142 -3.10 -16.62 4.55
C GLY A 142 -2.25 -17.14 3.39
N GLY A 143 -1.18 -16.43 3.06
CA GLY A 143 -0.14 -16.94 2.15
C GLY A 143 -0.26 -16.56 0.68
N ILE A 144 -0.75 -15.36 0.37
CA ILE A 144 -0.52 -14.78 -0.96
C ILE A 144 0.92 -14.27 -0.99
N GLU A 145 1.76 -14.85 -1.84
CA GLU A 145 3.09 -14.32 -2.11
C GLU A 145 3.00 -13.20 -3.15
N ASP A 146 3.69 -12.10 -2.87
CA ASP A 146 3.74 -10.87 -3.67
C ASP A 146 4.91 -10.02 -3.13
N ASP A 147 5.20 -8.86 -3.72
CA ASP A 147 6.32 -7.96 -3.45
C ASP A 147 6.48 -7.52 -1.98
N HIS A 148 5.45 -7.71 -1.15
CA HIS A 148 5.53 -7.44 0.28
C HIS A 148 6.33 -8.49 1.06
N ILE A 149 6.47 -9.73 0.56
CA ILE A 149 7.09 -10.84 1.31
C ILE A 149 8.52 -10.52 1.78
N PRO A 150 9.42 -9.97 0.94
CA PRO A 150 10.78 -9.64 1.38
C PRO A 150 10.82 -8.59 2.49
N PHE A 151 9.89 -7.63 2.49
CA PHE A 151 9.76 -6.56 3.48
C PHE A 151 9.10 -7.06 4.77
N LEU A 152 8.05 -7.88 4.66
CA LEU A 152 7.40 -8.56 5.78
C LEU A 152 8.42 -9.40 6.56
N ASN A 153 9.27 -10.15 5.85
CA ASN A 153 10.36 -10.94 6.43
C ASN A 153 11.48 -10.11 7.07
N LYS A 154 11.40 -8.77 7.02
CA LYS A 154 12.28 -7.82 7.72
C LYS A 154 11.50 -6.94 8.71
N GLY A 155 10.26 -7.31 9.02
CA GLY A 155 9.46 -6.64 10.06
C GLY A 155 8.71 -5.40 9.60
N VAL A 156 8.67 -5.10 8.30
CA VAL A 156 7.87 -3.98 7.79
C VAL A 156 6.38 -4.31 7.92
N PRO A 157 5.56 -3.45 8.55
CA PRO A 157 4.11 -3.66 8.62
C PRO A 157 3.48 -3.58 7.23
N ILE A 158 2.74 -4.62 6.83
CA ILE A 158 2.15 -4.72 5.48
C ILE A 158 0.64 -4.52 5.53
N LEU A 159 0.10 -3.66 4.67
CA LEU A 159 -1.30 -3.65 4.27
C LEU A 159 -1.38 -4.05 2.79
N HIS A 160 -1.79 -5.29 2.54
CA HIS A 160 -1.90 -5.84 1.19
C HIS A 160 -3.31 -5.62 0.65
N VAL A 161 -3.43 -4.82 -0.40
CA VAL A 161 -4.69 -4.55 -1.09
C VAL A 161 -4.72 -5.33 -2.39
N ILE A 162 -5.06 -6.60 -2.26
CA ILE A 162 -5.26 -7.54 -3.36
C ILE A 162 -6.64 -8.21 -3.20
N PRO A 163 -7.44 -8.36 -4.26
CA PRO A 163 -8.75 -8.99 -4.14
C PRO A 163 -8.63 -10.48 -3.79
N THR A 164 -9.60 -11.04 -3.08
CA THR A 164 -9.76 -12.49 -2.90
C THR A 164 -11.23 -12.88 -3.15
N PRO A 165 -11.54 -13.73 -4.14
CA PRO A 165 -10.62 -14.35 -5.10
C PRO A 165 -9.95 -13.32 -6.04
N PHE A 166 -8.89 -13.74 -6.72
CA PHE A 166 -8.27 -12.96 -7.80
C PHE A 166 -9.26 -12.73 -8.94
N PRO A 167 -9.05 -11.69 -9.78
CA PRO A 167 -9.90 -11.47 -10.93
C PRO A 167 -9.93 -12.69 -11.86
N ASP A 168 -11.09 -13.00 -12.45
CA ASP A 168 -11.24 -14.15 -13.35
C ASP A 168 -10.31 -14.11 -14.57
N VAL A 169 -9.81 -12.92 -14.92
CA VAL A 169 -8.90 -12.67 -16.04
C VAL A 169 -7.41 -12.82 -15.68
N TRP A 170 -7.08 -12.98 -14.40
CA TRP A 170 -5.69 -13.07 -13.93
C TRP A 170 -4.91 -14.18 -14.65
N HIS A 171 -3.69 -13.85 -15.09
CA HIS A 171 -2.79 -14.70 -15.90
C HIS A 171 -3.41 -15.21 -17.22
N LYS A 172 -4.33 -14.43 -17.80
CA LYS A 172 -4.92 -14.70 -19.13
C LYS A 172 -4.72 -13.50 -20.04
N ASP A 173 -4.70 -13.74 -21.35
CA ASP A 173 -4.68 -12.71 -22.39
C ASP A 173 -5.91 -11.77 -22.34
N THR A 174 -6.98 -12.22 -21.68
CA THR A 174 -8.16 -11.41 -21.36
C THR A 174 -7.91 -10.34 -20.30
N ASP A 175 -6.80 -10.36 -19.55
CA ASP A 175 -6.44 -9.26 -18.67
C ASP A 175 -5.90 -8.07 -19.48
N ASN A 176 -6.84 -7.30 -20.01
CA ASN A 176 -6.56 -6.19 -20.89
C ASN A 176 -7.52 -5.03 -20.60
N ARG A 177 -7.36 -3.93 -21.35
CA ARG A 177 -8.14 -2.70 -21.15
C ARG A 177 -9.66 -2.90 -21.13
N GLN A 178 -10.20 -3.88 -21.87
CA GLN A 178 -11.64 -4.12 -21.94
C GLN A 178 -12.18 -4.77 -20.67
N SER A 179 -11.33 -5.47 -19.91
CA SER A 179 -11.68 -6.10 -18.63
C SER A 179 -11.71 -5.11 -17.46
N LEU A 180 -11.22 -3.88 -17.68
CA LEU A 180 -11.25 -2.82 -16.68
C LEU A 180 -12.67 -2.30 -16.47
N HIS A 181 -13.08 -2.22 -15.20
CA HIS A 181 -14.34 -1.64 -14.78
C HIS A 181 -14.10 -0.23 -14.21
N HIS A 182 -14.19 0.77 -15.10
CA HIS A 182 -13.94 2.18 -14.77
C HIS A 182 -14.70 2.71 -13.54
N PRO A 183 -15.99 2.39 -13.30
CA PRO A 183 -16.67 2.83 -12.09
C PRO A 183 -16.03 2.30 -10.80
N THR A 184 -15.52 1.06 -10.81
CA THR A 184 -14.78 0.51 -9.67
C THR A 184 -13.46 1.24 -9.48
N ILE A 185 -12.70 1.46 -10.56
CA ILE A 185 -11.43 2.21 -10.50
C ILE A 185 -11.65 3.62 -9.93
N HIS A 186 -12.69 4.34 -10.38
CA HIS A 186 -13.03 5.67 -9.86
C HIS A 186 -13.38 5.65 -8.36
N ASN A 187 -14.14 4.65 -7.92
CA ASN A 187 -14.47 4.47 -6.50
C ASN A 187 -13.21 4.20 -5.65
N LEU A 188 -12.32 3.30 -6.11
CA LEU A 188 -11.05 3.03 -5.42
C LEU A 188 -10.15 4.27 -5.37
N LEU A 189 -10.09 5.07 -6.45
CA LEU A 189 -9.36 6.35 -6.45
C LEU A 189 -9.91 7.32 -5.41
N LYS A 190 -11.23 7.42 -5.23
CA LYS A 190 -11.84 8.25 -4.16
C LYS A 190 -11.42 7.75 -2.77
N ILE A 191 -11.48 6.44 -2.55
CA ILE A 191 -11.09 5.81 -1.28
C ILE A 191 -9.61 6.10 -0.96
N PHE A 192 -8.69 5.79 -1.87
CA PHE A 192 -7.26 5.95 -1.60
C PHE A 192 -6.80 7.40 -1.51
N LYS A 193 -7.41 8.32 -2.28
CA LYS A 193 -7.15 9.77 -2.09
C LYS A 193 -7.52 10.22 -0.68
N LEU A 194 -8.71 9.86 -0.20
CA LEU A 194 -9.14 10.18 1.15
C LEU A 194 -8.29 9.49 2.21
N PHE A 195 -7.83 8.27 1.96
CA PHE A 195 -6.93 7.56 2.86
C PHE A 195 -5.62 8.32 3.02
N VAL A 196 -4.96 8.71 1.93
CA VAL A 196 -3.70 9.50 1.98
C VAL A 196 -3.91 10.83 2.70
N VAL A 197 -5.01 11.54 2.41
CA VAL A 197 -5.37 12.79 3.09
C VAL A 197 -5.53 12.59 4.60
N GLN A 198 -6.23 11.54 5.02
CA GLN A 198 -6.45 11.25 6.44
C GLN A 198 -5.18 10.76 7.15
N TYR A 199 -4.36 9.97 6.46
CA TYR A 199 -3.14 9.39 7.04
C TYR A 199 -2.10 10.45 7.33
N LEU A 200 -1.84 11.32 6.35
CA LEU A 200 -0.84 12.38 6.46
C LEU A 200 -1.41 13.68 7.04
N HIS A 201 -2.68 13.69 7.47
CA HIS A 201 -3.35 14.87 7.99
C HIS A 201 -3.27 16.08 7.04
N LEU A 202 -3.40 15.84 5.74
CA LEU A 202 -3.24 16.87 4.72
C LEU A 202 -4.33 17.94 4.85
N ASN A 203 -3.94 19.21 4.85
CA ASN A 203 -4.89 20.32 4.74
C ASN A 203 -5.33 20.47 3.28
N VAL A 204 -6.63 20.27 3.02
CA VAL A 204 -7.23 20.25 1.67
C VAL A 204 -8.23 21.38 1.45
N ILE A 205 -8.14 22.46 2.24
CA ILE A 205 -9.00 23.65 2.21
C ILE A 205 -8.29 24.81 1.53
#